data_AF-A0A916TR37-F1
#
_entry.id   AF-A0A916TR37-F1
#
_cell.length_a   1.000
_cell.length_b   1.000
_cell.length_c   1.000
_cell.angle_alpha   90.00
_cell.angle_beta   90.00
_cell.angle_gamma   90.00
#
_symmetry.space_group_name_H-M   'P 1'
#
loop_
_entity.id
_entity.type
_entity.pdbx_description
1 polymer ?
#
loop_
_entity_poly.entity_id
_entity_poly.type
_entity_poly.pdbx_seq_one_letter_code
_entity_poly.pdbx_strand_id
1 'polypeptide(L)'
;MNTQIAVCRDLKVSMRDGVDLAADLYLPMNAGQIAPDARYPVVIVRTPYDKRAVQGSFGTPTYLTRRGYAVFVQDVRGTSGSDGVFEPMMNEGWGERQDGIDTVRWIKQQPWCNGKIGTTGPSYMGGVQLLHLQTDGSEIDAAFVQVPGVNQFTNGWVYSSGVMDGTALCWTMAMAFTAAPHLGADVVAAIEADARALGLPTGYAAPQMLMAMPELAFEIARGHSLRDVPINRHMPFWNLWLDNRDDPGFFANNDTAGRYDKIRTPVLHFTGWYDLFSRNSLDAFVNISRHGATQAAREGQRLVVGPWGHVTSGMLCHFPDALVDDVAMTGAWMDRHLLGVADKADDHRVTLYVMGENRWRAEQDWPLPDARPTLFYLDSGGSANGASGDGLLSLAPPKDDEPADTYVSDPRDPVPSLGGHSLHGGPADQRPNDHRADILVYTTAALEADMEVTGPIRAILHAASSSADADWFVKLVDVFPDGRSYNLATGMARGRYRKSRTAPEALTPGTIEQYEIELPATSNLFRKGHRVRVIISSSDYPNSEINPQCFIDLSAATPDDYQVARQTIYHHAARPSAIELPVVPADRARHWIDPPFPSGPSGRFYTRPLPVEELPPVEMPRDRLPQG
;
A
#
# COMPACT_ATOMS: atom_id res chain seq x y z
N MET A 1 -5.28 16.44 34.42
CA MET A 1 -6.43 15.72 35.03
C MET A 1 -6.63 14.46 34.20
N ASN A 2 -6.79 13.28 34.81
CA ASN A 2 -7.04 12.05 34.06
C ASN A 2 -8.48 12.07 33.51
N THR A 3 -8.65 12.57 32.29
CA THR A 3 -9.93 12.54 31.57
C THR A 3 -10.39 11.09 31.43
N GLN A 4 -11.55 10.76 31.98
CA GLN A 4 -12.20 9.48 31.74
C GLN A 4 -12.86 9.49 30.36
N ILE A 5 -13.16 8.32 29.82
CA ILE A 5 -13.72 8.18 28.48
C ILE A 5 -15.03 7.41 28.59
N ALA A 6 -16.08 7.91 27.97
CA ALA A 6 -17.31 7.16 27.75
C ALA A 6 -17.27 6.53 26.35
N VAL A 7 -17.78 5.31 26.21
CA VAL A 7 -18.01 4.67 24.90
C VAL A 7 -19.47 4.26 24.77
N CYS A 8 -20.12 4.72 23.70
CA CYS A 8 -21.46 4.31 23.32
C CYS A 8 -21.36 3.35 22.13
N ARG A 9 -21.83 2.11 22.30
CA ARG A 9 -21.60 1.04 21.33
C ARG A 9 -22.75 0.82 20.35
N ASP A 10 -22.38 0.31 19.18
CA ASP A 10 -23.27 -0.21 18.13
C ASP A 10 -24.31 0.80 17.63
N LEU A 11 -24.03 2.10 17.71
CA LEU A 11 -24.87 3.16 17.15
C LEU A 11 -25.20 2.84 15.70
N LYS A 12 -26.49 2.92 15.37
CA LYS A 12 -26.98 2.67 14.01
C LYS A 12 -26.98 3.98 13.23
N VAL A 13 -26.26 3.99 12.11
CA VAL A 13 -26.18 5.11 11.18
C VAL A 13 -26.86 4.69 9.89
N SER A 14 -28.04 5.22 9.62
CA SER A 14 -28.78 4.88 8.41
C SER A 14 -28.22 5.62 7.20
N MET A 15 -27.82 4.86 6.18
CA MET A 15 -27.35 5.37 4.89
C MET A 15 -28.54 5.78 4.01
N ARG A 16 -28.29 6.48 2.89
CA ARG A 16 -29.34 6.92 1.96
C ARG A 16 -30.17 5.80 1.34
N ASP A 17 -29.63 4.59 1.26
CA ASP A 17 -30.31 3.40 0.75
C ASP A 17 -31.04 2.61 1.85
N GLY A 18 -31.05 3.11 3.09
CA GLY A 18 -31.74 2.52 4.23
C GLY A 18 -30.95 1.44 4.95
N VAL A 19 -29.72 1.13 4.53
CA VAL A 19 -28.84 0.21 5.26
C VAL A 19 -28.25 0.89 6.49
N ASP A 20 -28.26 0.19 7.62
CA ASP A 20 -27.67 0.68 8.86
C ASP A 20 -26.22 0.23 8.99
N LEU A 21 -25.32 1.18 9.23
CA LEU A 21 -23.93 0.91 9.60
C LEU A 21 -23.75 1.08 11.11
N ALA A 22 -23.03 0.14 11.73
CA ALA A 22 -22.76 0.15 13.16
C ALA A 22 -21.50 0.96 13.51
N ALA A 23 -21.58 1.75 14.57
CA ALA A 23 -20.47 2.56 15.04
C ALA A 23 -20.34 2.60 16.57
N ASP A 24 -19.12 2.74 17.05
CA ASP A 24 -18.81 3.06 18.45
C ASP A 24 -18.39 4.53 18.55
N LEU A 25 -19.00 5.26 19.48
CA LEU A 25 -18.72 6.68 19.74
C LEU A 25 -18.02 6.83 21.08
N TYR A 26 -16.82 7.41 21.05
CA TYR A 26 -16.01 7.72 22.23
C TYR A 26 -16.12 9.22 22.55
N LEU A 27 -16.46 9.54 23.80
CA LEU A 27 -16.66 10.92 24.26
C LEU A 27 -15.81 11.23 25.51
N PRO A 28 -15.26 12.46 25.61
CA PRO A 28 -14.59 12.90 26.82
C PRO A 28 -15.56 12.94 28.00
N MET A 29 -15.12 12.45 29.15
CA MET A 29 -15.90 12.40 30.38
C MET A 29 -15.13 13.06 31.54
N ASN A 30 -15.78 14.01 32.21
CA ASN A 30 -15.24 14.73 33.35
C ASN A 30 -16.03 14.34 34.60
N ALA A 31 -15.34 13.85 35.63
CA ALA A 31 -15.95 13.40 36.89
C ALA A 31 -17.14 12.44 36.70
N GLY A 32 -17.02 11.49 35.76
CA GLY A 32 -18.06 10.49 35.47
C GLY A 32 -19.28 11.01 34.68
N GLN A 33 -19.21 12.25 34.15
CA GLN A 33 -20.29 12.84 33.37
C GLN A 33 -19.79 13.47 32.07
N ILE A 34 -20.63 13.43 31.05
CA ILE A 34 -20.47 14.23 29.83
C ILE A 34 -21.21 15.54 30.08
N ALA A 35 -20.57 16.68 29.83
CA ALA A 35 -21.26 17.96 29.98
C ALA A 35 -22.45 18.02 28.99
N PRO A 36 -23.68 18.37 29.45
CA PRO A 36 -24.89 18.30 28.62
C PRO A 36 -24.80 19.11 27.32
N ASP A 37 -24.14 20.26 27.38
CA ASP A 37 -23.98 21.18 26.25
C ASP A 37 -22.64 21.01 25.51
N ALA A 38 -21.89 19.95 25.82
CA ALA A 38 -20.61 19.73 25.16
C ALA A 38 -20.81 19.45 23.68
N ARG A 39 -20.02 20.17 22.86
CA ARG A 39 -19.90 19.95 21.42
C ARG A 39 -18.43 19.74 21.12
N TYR A 40 -18.11 18.67 20.42
CA TYR A 40 -16.74 18.25 20.13
C TYR A 40 -16.46 18.31 18.64
N PRO A 41 -15.22 18.63 18.23
CA PRO A 41 -14.75 18.22 16.92
C PRO A 41 -14.72 16.69 16.88
N VAL A 42 -15.11 16.11 15.74
CA VAL A 42 -15.26 14.66 15.58
C VAL A 42 -14.17 14.12 14.68
N VAL A 43 -13.47 13.06 15.12
CA VAL A 43 -12.53 12.32 14.26
C VAL A 43 -13.13 10.97 13.90
N ILE A 44 -13.19 10.67 12.61
CA ILE A 44 -13.81 9.45 12.08
C ILE A 44 -12.73 8.44 11.68
N VAL A 45 -12.98 7.17 12.03
CA VAL A 45 -12.25 6.00 11.55
C VAL A 45 -13.27 5.02 10.98
N ARG A 46 -13.15 4.64 9.70
CA ARG A 46 -14.02 3.64 9.06
C ARG A 46 -13.21 2.40 8.73
N THR A 47 -13.65 1.23 9.17
CA THR A 47 -12.84 0.00 9.16
C THR A 47 -13.64 -1.22 8.68
N PRO A 48 -13.04 -2.16 7.94
CA PRO A 48 -13.59 -3.49 7.70
C PRO A 48 -13.15 -4.51 8.76
N TYR A 49 -12.27 -4.11 9.69
CA TYR A 49 -11.54 -5.01 10.59
C TYR A 49 -12.16 -5.13 11.99
N ASP A 50 -13.46 -4.88 12.13
CA ASP A 50 -14.16 -4.72 13.42
C ASP A 50 -13.72 -3.45 14.18
N LYS A 51 -14.66 -2.53 14.38
CA LYS A 51 -14.49 -1.29 15.15
C LYS A 51 -13.92 -1.50 16.55
N ARG A 52 -14.14 -2.67 17.17
CA ARG A 52 -13.56 -3.02 18.48
C ARG A 52 -12.05 -3.23 18.39
N ALA A 53 -11.55 -3.75 17.27
CA ALA A 53 -10.12 -3.98 17.05
C ALA A 53 -9.35 -2.67 16.83
N VAL A 54 -9.99 -1.61 16.31
CA VAL A 54 -9.34 -0.31 16.09
C VAL A 54 -8.76 0.24 17.39
N GLN A 55 -9.52 0.17 18.49
CA GLN A 55 -9.04 0.59 19.80
C GLN A 55 -7.89 -0.30 20.29
N GLY A 56 -8.01 -1.62 20.16
CA GLY A 56 -6.98 -2.56 20.65
C GLY A 56 -5.66 -2.49 19.88
N SER A 57 -5.72 -2.23 18.57
CA SER A 57 -4.56 -2.30 17.68
C SER A 57 -3.88 -0.95 17.45
N PHE A 58 -4.63 0.15 17.40
CA PHE A 58 -4.10 1.49 17.08
C PHE A 58 -4.28 2.50 18.23
N GLY A 59 -5.28 2.28 19.10
CA GLY A 59 -5.68 3.12 20.26
C GLY A 59 -5.77 4.62 20.02
N THR A 60 -5.90 5.01 18.75
CA THR A 60 -6.29 6.33 18.29
C THR A 60 -7.59 6.81 18.95
N PRO A 61 -8.64 5.98 19.16
CA PRO A 61 -9.89 6.47 19.74
C PRO A 61 -9.72 7.05 21.14
N THR A 62 -9.10 6.33 22.08
CA THR A 62 -8.92 6.85 23.43
C THR A 62 -7.86 7.93 23.53
N TYR A 63 -6.79 7.84 22.74
CA TYR A 63 -5.76 8.87 22.68
C TYR A 63 -6.34 10.23 22.27
N LEU A 64 -7.10 10.28 21.17
CA LEU A 64 -7.74 11.52 20.72
C LEU A 64 -8.88 11.94 21.65
N THR A 65 -9.65 11.00 22.20
CA THR A 65 -10.73 11.36 23.14
C THR A 65 -10.18 12.08 24.39
N ARG A 66 -9.03 11.65 24.92
CA ARG A 66 -8.35 12.35 26.02
C ARG A 66 -7.89 13.77 25.68
N ARG A 67 -7.75 14.08 24.38
CA ARG A 67 -7.38 15.40 23.86
C ARG A 67 -8.58 16.30 23.57
N GLY A 68 -9.80 15.83 23.85
CA GLY A 68 -11.02 16.63 23.71
C GLY A 68 -11.79 16.40 22.41
N TYR A 69 -11.50 15.33 21.67
CA TYR A 69 -12.26 14.93 20.48
C TYR A 69 -13.40 13.97 20.85
N ALA A 70 -14.48 14.01 20.07
CA ALA A 70 -15.32 12.84 19.90
C ALA A 70 -14.66 11.93 18.85
N VAL A 71 -14.54 10.63 19.09
CA VAL A 71 -14.03 9.70 18.08
C VAL A 71 -15.11 8.72 17.68
N PHE A 72 -15.36 8.65 16.37
CA PHE A 72 -16.41 7.84 15.77
C PHE A 72 -15.80 6.71 14.95
N VAL A 73 -15.91 5.47 15.44
CA VAL A 73 -15.33 4.29 14.78
C VAL A 73 -16.45 3.45 14.20
N GLN A 74 -16.48 3.30 12.88
CA GLN A 74 -17.59 2.67 12.16
C GLN A 74 -17.12 1.44 11.38
N ASP A 75 -17.88 0.35 11.48
CA ASP A 75 -17.73 -0.80 10.59
C ASP A 75 -18.25 -0.44 9.20
N VAL A 76 -17.47 -0.70 8.15
CA VAL A 76 -17.95 -0.49 6.78
C VAL A 76 -19.03 -1.50 6.41
N ARG A 77 -19.83 -1.19 5.38
CA ARG A 77 -20.96 -1.98 4.91
C ARG A 77 -20.64 -3.47 4.77
N GLY A 78 -21.53 -4.34 5.28
CA GLY A 78 -21.43 -5.79 5.19
C GLY A 78 -20.27 -6.41 5.97
N THR A 79 -19.74 -5.71 6.97
CA THR A 79 -18.69 -6.23 7.87
C THR A 79 -19.11 -6.09 9.32
N SER A 80 -18.75 -7.07 10.14
CA SER A 80 -18.91 -7.00 11.60
C SER A 80 -20.35 -6.60 12.00
N GLY A 81 -20.55 -5.47 12.68
CA GLY A 81 -21.87 -5.03 13.12
C GLY A 81 -22.72 -4.32 12.05
N SER A 82 -22.17 -4.00 10.88
CA SER A 82 -22.84 -3.22 9.83
C SER A 82 -23.57 -4.11 8.84
N ASP A 83 -24.82 -3.75 8.53
CA ASP A 83 -25.66 -4.47 7.56
C ASP A 83 -25.14 -4.29 6.12
N GLY A 84 -25.72 -5.05 5.18
CA GLY A 84 -25.47 -4.95 3.74
C GLY A 84 -24.44 -5.95 3.23
N VAL A 85 -23.92 -5.70 2.02
CA VAL A 85 -22.95 -6.59 1.34
C VAL A 85 -21.61 -5.89 1.23
N PHE A 86 -20.54 -6.59 1.61
CA PHE A 86 -19.19 -6.05 1.56
C PHE A 86 -18.62 -6.10 0.15
N GLU A 87 -18.37 -4.91 -0.40
CA GLU A 87 -17.67 -4.69 -1.66
C GLU A 87 -16.48 -3.77 -1.36
N PRO A 88 -15.26 -4.31 -1.23
CA PRO A 88 -14.15 -3.58 -0.67
C PRO A 88 -13.89 -2.27 -1.41
N MET A 89 -14.01 -1.15 -0.68
CA MET A 89 -13.76 0.23 -1.13
C MET A 89 -14.70 0.75 -2.23
N MET A 90 -15.76 0.04 -2.58
CA MET A 90 -16.65 0.44 -3.68
C MET A 90 -17.77 1.39 -3.26
N ASN A 91 -18.00 1.51 -1.95
CA ASN A 91 -19.18 2.16 -1.36
C ASN A 91 -18.88 3.49 -0.67
N GLU A 92 -17.60 3.85 -0.61
CA GLU A 92 -17.06 4.83 0.34
C GLU A 92 -17.12 6.27 -0.20
N GLY A 93 -16.78 6.41 -1.49
CA GLY A 93 -16.65 7.69 -2.17
C GLY A 93 -17.86 8.00 -3.05
N TRP A 94 -17.64 8.08 -4.36
CA TRP A 94 -18.69 8.37 -5.34
C TRP A 94 -19.46 7.13 -5.76
N GLY A 95 -20.44 7.33 -6.64
CA GLY A 95 -21.40 6.29 -7.02
C GLY A 95 -22.70 6.41 -6.25
N GLU A 96 -23.45 5.32 -6.19
CA GLU A 96 -24.83 5.34 -5.68
C GLU A 96 -24.91 5.42 -4.15
N ARG A 97 -24.00 4.75 -3.43
CA ARG A 97 -24.08 4.60 -1.95
C ARG A 97 -23.45 5.76 -1.19
N GLN A 98 -22.16 6.04 -1.41
CA GLN A 98 -21.43 7.15 -0.78
C GLN A 98 -21.50 7.14 0.76
N ASP A 99 -21.26 5.97 1.37
CA ASP A 99 -21.43 5.74 2.80
C ASP A 99 -20.57 6.70 3.66
N GLY A 100 -19.43 7.17 3.15
CA GLY A 100 -18.57 8.14 3.83
C GLY A 100 -19.22 9.51 3.98
N ILE A 101 -19.89 9.98 2.91
CA ILE A 101 -20.63 11.26 2.90
C ILE A 101 -21.82 11.20 3.85
N ASP A 102 -22.58 10.10 3.79
CA ASP A 102 -23.78 9.94 4.61
C ASP A 102 -23.43 9.86 6.10
N THR A 103 -22.32 9.19 6.43
CA THR A 103 -21.78 9.15 7.79
C THR A 103 -21.44 10.54 8.31
N VAL A 104 -20.75 11.39 7.53
CA VAL A 104 -20.45 12.77 7.95
C VAL A 104 -21.70 13.60 8.14
N ARG A 105 -22.65 13.53 7.21
CA ARG A 105 -23.92 14.26 7.31
C ARG A 105 -24.69 13.87 8.56
N TRP A 106 -24.75 12.57 8.86
CA TRP A 106 -25.38 12.07 10.07
C TRP A 106 -24.67 12.61 11.33
N ILE A 107 -23.34 12.58 11.38
CA ILE A 107 -22.54 13.09 12.52
C ILE A 107 -22.78 14.59 12.74
N LYS A 108 -22.78 15.40 11.67
CA LYS A 108 -22.96 16.87 11.78
C LYS A 108 -24.36 17.27 12.27
N GLN A 109 -25.35 16.38 12.19
CA GLN A 109 -26.68 16.60 12.77
C GLN A 109 -26.74 16.27 14.27
N GLN A 110 -25.70 15.66 14.83
CA GLN A 110 -25.72 15.22 16.22
C GLN A 110 -25.46 16.39 17.18
N PRO A 111 -26.19 16.44 18.32
CA PRO A 111 -26.04 17.49 19.33
C PRO A 111 -24.73 17.40 20.11
N TRP A 112 -23.80 16.51 19.80
CA TRP A 112 -22.47 16.47 20.41
C TRP A 112 -21.37 16.87 19.41
N CYS A 113 -21.72 17.14 18.16
CA CYS A 113 -20.79 17.60 17.13
C CYS A 113 -20.76 19.13 17.10
N ASN A 114 -19.58 19.74 17.04
CA ASN A 114 -19.43 21.19 16.87
C ASN A 114 -19.35 21.62 15.39
N GLY A 115 -19.56 20.69 14.47
CA GLY A 115 -19.50 20.90 13.01
C GLY A 115 -18.13 20.68 12.37
N LYS A 116 -17.07 20.49 13.15
CA LYS A 116 -15.71 20.19 12.65
C LYS A 116 -15.44 18.69 12.56
N ILE A 117 -14.95 18.24 11.42
CA ILE A 117 -14.72 16.82 11.13
C ILE A 117 -13.28 16.57 10.68
N GLY A 118 -12.61 15.63 11.35
CA GLY A 118 -11.36 15.04 10.90
C GLY A 118 -11.51 13.56 10.55
N THR A 119 -10.56 13.02 9.79
CA THR A 119 -10.48 11.58 9.49
C THR A 119 -9.07 11.05 9.68
N THR A 120 -8.93 9.78 10.08
CA THR A 120 -7.63 9.14 10.23
C THR A 120 -7.72 7.62 10.07
N GLY A 121 -6.60 6.99 9.75
CA GLY A 121 -6.46 5.53 9.76
C GLY A 121 -5.54 5.02 8.64
N PRO A 122 -4.83 3.90 8.86
CA PRO A 122 -3.97 3.28 7.84
C PRO A 122 -4.70 2.33 6.90
N SER A 123 -4.04 2.00 5.79
CA SER A 123 -4.38 0.89 4.89
C SER A 123 -5.75 1.09 4.24
N TYR A 124 -6.67 0.14 4.40
CA TYR A 124 -8.07 0.30 3.99
C TYR A 124 -8.68 1.57 4.59
N MET A 125 -8.44 1.84 5.88
CA MET A 125 -8.95 3.05 6.55
C MET A 125 -8.33 4.33 5.99
N GLY A 126 -7.14 4.24 5.37
CA GLY A 126 -6.54 5.33 4.59
C GLY A 126 -7.21 5.50 3.22
N GLY A 127 -7.46 4.39 2.52
CA GLY A 127 -8.09 4.39 1.21
C GLY A 127 -9.48 5.01 1.23
N VAL A 128 -10.31 4.63 2.19
CA VAL A 128 -11.68 5.18 2.32
C VAL A 128 -11.70 6.68 2.62
N GLN A 129 -10.67 7.20 3.30
CA GLN A 129 -10.53 8.65 3.45
C GLN A 129 -10.32 9.32 2.11
N LEU A 130 -9.39 8.81 1.29
CA LEU A 130 -9.10 9.41 -0.01
C LEU A 130 -10.33 9.41 -0.92
N LEU A 131 -11.05 8.27 -0.99
CA LEU A 131 -12.29 8.16 -1.77
C LEU A 131 -13.35 9.16 -1.33
N HIS A 132 -13.51 9.32 -0.02
CA HIS A 132 -14.43 10.29 0.55
C HIS A 132 -14.03 11.74 0.25
N LEU A 133 -12.74 12.09 0.41
CA LEU A 133 -12.23 13.44 0.12
C LEU A 133 -12.43 13.84 -1.35
N GLN A 134 -12.40 12.87 -2.26
CA GLN A 134 -12.61 13.05 -3.71
C GLN A 134 -14.08 13.06 -4.14
N THR A 135 -15.01 12.97 -3.20
CA THR A 135 -16.44 12.98 -3.48
C THR A 135 -17.02 14.38 -3.38
N ASP A 136 -17.88 14.74 -4.34
CA ASP A 136 -18.56 16.02 -4.33
C ASP A 136 -19.37 16.23 -3.04
N GLY A 137 -19.19 17.38 -2.41
CA GLY A 137 -19.84 17.69 -1.14
C GLY A 137 -19.17 17.06 0.09
N SER A 138 -17.92 16.59 -0.02
CA SER A 138 -17.11 16.22 1.15
C SER A 138 -16.95 17.41 2.10
N GLU A 139 -17.27 17.19 3.38
CA GLU A 139 -17.22 18.21 4.45
C GLU A 139 -16.19 17.82 5.53
N ILE A 140 -14.96 17.51 5.11
CA ILE A 140 -13.83 17.17 6.00
C ILE A 140 -12.89 18.38 6.16
N ASP A 141 -12.60 18.75 7.41
CA ASP A 141 -11.71 19.86 7.75
C ASP A 141 -10.24 19.44 7.82
N ALA A 142 -9.94 18.18 8.13
CA ALA A 142 -8.57 17.65 8.20
C ALA A 142 -8.52 16.14 7.96
N ALA A 143 -7.52 15.65 7.23
CA ALA A 143 -7.32 14.22 7.06
C ALA A 143 -5.88 13.80 7.32
N PHE A 144 -5.71 12.68 8.01
CA PHE A 144 -4.42 11.99 8.11
C PHE A 144 -4.51 10.64 7.39
N VAL A 145 -3.97 10.61 6.16
CA VAL A 145 -4.06 9.48 5.24
C VAL A 145 -2.76 8.69 5.31
N GLN A 146 -2.84 7.50 5.88
CA GLN A 146 -1.70 6.59 6.07
C GLN A 146 -1.83 5.42 5.10
N VAL A 147 -0.84 5.22 4.23
CA VAL A 147 -0.69 4.04 3.34
C VAL A 147 -2.01 3.59 2.67
N PRO A 148 -2.69 4.45 1.88
CA PRO A 148 -4.06 4.22 1.42
C PRO A 148 -4.13 3.16 0.30
N GLY A 149 -4.88 2.09 0.53
CA GLY A 149 -5.19 1.11 -0.52
C GLY A 149 -6.29 1.63 -1.45
N VAL A 150 -5.96 2.08 -2.65
CA VAL A 150 -6.91 2.53 -3.71
C VAL A 150 -6.38 2.09 -5.10
N ASN A 151 -7.05 2.48 -6.19
CA ASN A 151 -6.60 2.29 -7.58
C ASN A 151 -6.48 0.81 -8.00
N GLN A 152 -7.47 -0.01 -7.61
CA GLN A 152 -7.37 -1.48 -7.63
C GLN A 152 -7.18 -2.11 -9.01
N PHE A 153 -7.50 -1.37 -10.08
CA PHE A 153 -7.38 -1.86 -11.45
C PHE A 153 -5.94 -1.90 -11.99
N THR A 154 -5.14 -0.87 -11.67
CA THR A 154 -3.81 -0.65 -12.29
C THR A 154 -2.69 -0.54 -11.28
N ASN A 155 -2.92 0.08 -10.12
CA ASN A 155 -1.88 0.46 -9.15
C ASN A 155 -2.31 0.17 -7.70
N GLY A 156 -3.16 -0.84 -7.49
CA GLY A 156 -3.68 -1.21 -6.18
C GLY A 156 -3.11 -2.52 -5.68
N TRP A 157 -3.73 -3.05 -4.63
CA TRP A 157 -3.37 -4.35 -4.04
C TRP A 157 -4.23 -5.49 -4.58
N VAL A 158 -5.24 -5.22 -5.41
CA VAL A 158 -5.88 -6.28 -6.19
C VAL A 158 -5.04 -6.53 -7.43
N TYR A 159 -4.88 -5.52 -8.29
CA TYR A 159 -4.03 -5.59 -9.46
C TYR A 159 -3.00 -4.45 -9.51
N SER A 160 -1.77 -4.81 -9.82
CA SER A 160 -0.70 -3.89 -10.16
C SER A 160 -0.07 -4.31 -11.49
N SER A 161 -0.04 -3.42 -12.48
CA SER A 161 0.34 -3.74 -13.88
C SER A 161 -0.42 -4.93 -14.49
N GLY A 162 -1.66 -5.16 -14.03
CA GLY A 162 -2.48 -6.31 -14.44
C GLY A 162 -2.02 -7.65 -13.87
N VAL A 163 -1.10 -7.66 -12.89
CA VAL A 163 -0.71 -8.82 -12.08
C VAL A 163 -1.46 -8.74 -10.75
N MET A 164 -2.04 -9.84 -10.28
CA MET A 164 -2.67 -9.91 -8.97
C MET A 164 -1.59 -9.92 -7.89
N ASP A 165 -1.67 -8.96 -6.97
CA ASP A 165 -0.78 -8.89 -5.82
C ASP A 165 -1.15 -10.01 -4.83
N GLY A 166 -0.15 -10.68 -4.27
CA GLY A 166 -0.34 -11.78 -3.34
C GLY A 166 -1.10 -11.38 -2.07
N THR A 167 -1.09 -10.10 -1.71
CA THR A 167 -1.90 -9.54 -0.61
C THR A 167 -3.40 -9.74 -0.84
N ALA A 168 -3.87 -9.69 -2.09
CA ALA A 168 -5.27 -9.92 -2.45
C ALA A 168 -5.78 -11.28 -1.94
N LEU A 169 -4.93 -12.30 -2.09
CA LEU A 169 -5.23 -13.67 -1.73
C LEU A 169 -5.40 -13.83 -0.22
N CYS A 170 -4.38 -13.46 0.56
CA CYS A 170 -4.37 -13.66 2.01
C CYS A 170 -5.41 -12.77 2.71
N TRP A 171 -5.58 -11.54 2.24
CA TRP A 171 -6.56 -10.61 2.81
C TRP A 171 -7.99 -11.08 2.55
N THR A 172 -8.29 -11.59 1.35
CA THR A 172 -9.62 -12.15 1.04
C THR A 172 -9.95 -13.30 1.97
N MET A 173 -8.98 -14.21 2.17
CA MET A 173 -9.15 -15.36 3.05
C MET A 173 -9.42 -14.94 4.50
N ALA A 174 -8.72 -13.91 4.99
CA ALA A 174 -8.95 -13.36 6.31
C ALA A 174 -10.31 -12.66 6.42
N MET A 175 -10.68 -11.85 5.42
CA MET A 175 -11.93 -11.11 5.40
C MET A 175 -13.17 -11.99 5.25
N ALA A 176 -13.02 -13.21 4.73
CA ALA A 176 -14.09 -14.18 4.60
C ALA A 176 -14.83 -14.40 5.94
N PHE A 177 -14.09 -14.52 7.05
CA PHE A 177 -14.69 -14.74 8.38
C PHE A 177 -15.44 -13.53 8.93
N THR A 178 -15.12 -12.32 8.47
CA THR A 178 -15.79 -11.08 8.91
C THR A 178 -16.99 -10.74 8.05
N ALA A 179 -16.95 -11.06 6.75
CA ALA A 179 -18.00 -10.74 5.79
C ALA A 179 -19.04 -11.87 5.61
N ALA A 180 -18.65 -13.14 5.78
CA ALA A 180 -19.55 -14.28 5.60
C ALA A 180 -20.84 -14.26 6.46
N PRO A 181 -20.86 -13.74 7.70
CA PRO A 181 -22.10 -13.62 8.46
C PRO A 181 -23.21 -12.84 7.74
N HIS A 182 -22.83 -11.90 6.86
CA HIS A 182 -23.75 -11.09 6.05
C HIS A 182 -24.17 -11.76 4.73
N LEU A 183 -23.60 -12.92 4.41
CA LEU A 183 -23.89 -13.69 3.18
C LEU A 183 -24.79 -14.91 3.43
N GLY A 184 -25.04 -15.26 4.69
CA GLY A 184 -25.93 -16.34 5.10
C GLY A 184 -25.23 -17.55 5.71
N ALA A 185 -26.00 -18.37 6.43
CA ALA A 185 -25.48 -19.50 7.21
C ALA A 185 -24.76 -20.56 6.37
N ASP A 186 -25.20 -20.77 5.12
CA ASP A 186 -24.58 -21.76 4.22
C ASP A 186 -23.15 -21.35 3.81
N VAL A 187 -22.92 -20.06 3.57
CA VAL A 187 -21.58 -19.52 3.23
C VAL A 187 -20.65 -19.65 4.43
N VAL A 188 -21.14 -19.31 5.63
CA VAL A 188 -20.40 -19.50 6.89
C VAL A 188 -20.00 -20.96 7.07
N ALA A 189 -20.96 -21.89 6.92
CA ALA A 189 -20.72 -23.31 7.09
C ALA A 189 -19.69 -23.86 6.08
N ALA A 190 -19.71 -23.38 4.84
CA ALA A 190 -18.76 -23.76 3.80
C ALA A 190 -17.34 -23.26 4.10
N ILE A 191 -17.19 -21.99 4.49
CA ILE A 191 -15.88 -21.42 4.89
C ILE A 191 -15.31 -22.17 6.10
N GLU A 192 -16.14 -22.48 7.10
CA GLU A 192 -15.67 -23.25 8.24
C GLU A 192 -15.30 -24.70 7.88
N ALA A 193 -15.99 -25.31 6.90
CA ALA A 193 -15.65 -26.65 6.43
C ALA A 193 -14.27 -26.66 5.74
N ASP A 194 -14.02 -25.67 4.87
CA ASP A 194 -12.71 -25.46 4.26
C ASP A 194 -11.64 -25.20 5.32
N ALA A 195 -11.89 -24.30 6.27
CA ALA A 195 -10.96 -24.00 7.36
C ALA A 195 -10.59 -25.25 8.17
N ARG A 196 -11.59 -26.08 8.52
CA ARG A 196 -11.34 -27.36 9.22
C ARG A 196 -10.53 -28.34 8.38
N ALA A 197 -10.80 -28.44 7.07
CA ALA A 197 -10.04 -29.31 6.17
C ALA A 197 -8.57 -28.87 6.04
N LEU A 198 -8.31 -27.56 6.16
CA LEU A 198 -6.98 -26.97 6.14
C LEU A 198 -6.29 -26.94 7.51
N GLY A 199 -6.96 -27.37 8.59
CA GLY A 199 -6.44 -27.30 9.96
C GLY A 199 -6.35 -25.87 10.52
N LEU A 200 -7.08 -24.91 9.93
CA LEU A 200 -7.18 -23.54 10.41
C LEU A 200 -8.17 -23.44 11.57
N PRO A 201 -7.97 -22.50 12.52
CA PRO A 201 -8.99 -22.17 13.50
C PRO A 201 -10.22 -21.58 12.79
N THR A 202 -11.38 -21.66 13.45
CA THR A 202 -12.61 -21.00 12.98
C THR A 202 -12.91 -19.74 13.80
N GLY A 203 -13.83 -18.91 13.31
CA GLY A 203 -14.24 -17.67 13.97
C GLY A 203 -13.12 -16.64 14.07
N TYR A 204 -13.11 -15.85 15.15
CA TYR A 204 -12.27 -14.65 15.29
C TYR A 204 -10.76 -14.87 15.28
N ALA A 205 -10.26 -16.08 15.54
CA ALA A 205 -8.84 -16.38 15.52
C ALA A 205 -8.29 -16.56 14.08
N ALA A 206 -9.13 -16.97 13.14
CA ALA A 206 -8.70 -17.28 11.78
C ALA A 206 -8.18 -16.06 11.00
N PRO A 207 -8.86 -14.89 11.01
CA PRO A 207 -8.36 -13.69 10.33
C PRO A 207 -6.99 -13.26 10.83
N GLN A 208 -6.76 -13.31 12.14
CA GLN A 208 -5.50 -12.91 12.75
C GLN A 208 -4.35 -13.84 12.31
N MET A 209 -4.61 -15.15 12.30
CA MET A 209 -3.64 -16.15 11.85
C MET A 209 -3.27 -15.99 10.37
N LEU A 210 -4.28 -15.83 9.50
CA LEU A 210 -4.09 -15.66 8.05
C LEU A 210 -3.38 -14.35 7.69
N MET A 211 -3.66 -13.27 8.42
CA MET A 211 -2.96 -12.01 8.23
C MET A 211 -1.53 -12.03 8.76
N ALA A 212 -1.23 -12.84 9.79
CA ALA A 212 0.10 -12.95 10.37
C ALA A 212 1.02 -13.94 9.63
N MET A 213 0.46 -14.86 8.85
CA MET A 213 1.20 -15.91 8.13
C MET A 213 0.80 -15.93 6.65
N PRO A 214 1.28 -14.95 5.85
CA PRO A 214 0.92 -14.85 4.44
C PRO A 214 1.34 -16.11 3.65
N GLU A 215 2.47 -16.72 3.99
CA GLU A 215 2.98 -17.96 3.36
C GLU A 215 1.94 -19.09 3.37
N LEU A 216 1.14 -19.19 4.44
CA LEU A 216 0.10 -20.20 4.55
C LEU A 216 -1.01 -20.01 3.50
N ALA A 217 -1.40 -18.78 3.21
CA ALA A 217 -2.39 -18.50 2.17
C ALA A 217 -1.89 -18.93 0.79
N PHE A 218 -0.60 -18.76 0.53
CA PHE A 218 0.04 -19.18 -0.72
C PHE A 218 0.20 -20.70 -0.82
N GLU A 219 0.56 -21.37 0.29
CA GLU A 219 0.54 -22.83 0.37
C GLU A 219 -0.85 -23.41 0.06
N ILE A 220 -1.91 -22.79 0.60
CA ILE A 220 -3.31 -23.18 0.35
C ILE A 220 -3.69 -23.00 -1.13
N ALA A 221 -3.29 -21.87 -1.74
CA ALA A 221 -3.59 -21.61 -3.15
C ALA A 221 -2.81 -22.50 -4.12
N ARG A 222 -1.67 -23.06 -3.70
CA ARG A 222 -0.86 -23.95 -4.54
C ARG A 222 -1.70 -25.13 -5.03
N GLY A 223 -1.65 -25.37 -6.34
CA GLY A 223 -2.39 -26.47 -6.97
C GLY A 223 -3.84 -26.14 -7.35
N HIS A 224 -4.32 -24.93 -7.05
CA HIS A 224 -5.68 -24.48 -7.38
C HIS A 224 -5.64 -23.37 -8.43
N SER A 225 -6.73 -23.23 -9.20
CA SER A 225 -7.01 -21.99 -9.92
C SER A 225 -7.35 -20.88 -8.92
N LEU A 226 -7.23 -19.61 -9.31
CA LEU A 226 -7.67 -18.50 -8.45
C LEU A 226 -9.17 -18.60 -8.10
N ARG A 227 -9.99 -19.18 -8.99
CA ARG A 227 -11.42 -19.42 -8.76
C ARG A 227 -11.70 -20.49 -7.72
N ASP A 228 -10.80 -21.47 -7.57
CA ASP A 228 -11.04 -22.67 -6.74
C ASP A 228 -10.27 -22.66 -5.43
N VAL A 229 -9.57 -21.57 -5.09
CA VAL A 229 -8.87 -21.43 -3.81
C VAL A 229 -9.86 -21.64 -2.65
N PRO A 230 -9.61 -22.61 -1.75
CA PRO A 230 -10.42 -22.82 -0.56
C PRO A 230 -10.65 -21.53 0.22
N ILE A 231 -11.83 -21.39 0.86
CA ILE A 231 -12.32 -20.17 1.52
C ILE A 231 -12.63 -19.04 0.52
N ASN A 232 -11.67 -18.62 -0.30
CA ASN A 232 -11.83 -17.46 -1.21
C ASN A 232 -12.94 -17.68 -2.24
N ARG A 233 -13.10 -18.90 -2.77
CA ARG A 233 -14.16 -19.26 -3.73
C ARG A 233 -15.58 -18.97 -3.24
N HIS A 234 -15.77 -18.88 -1.93
CA HIS A 234 -17.06 -18.56 -1.31
C HIS A 234 -17.36 -17.07 -1.23
N MET A 235 -16.39 -16.21 -1.51
CA MET A 235 -16.53 -14.76 -1.36
C MET A 235 -17.00 -14.10 -2.66
N PRO A 236 -18.16 -13.41 -2.68
CA PRO A 236 -18.67 -12.76 -3.88
C PRO A 236 -17.71 -11.72 -4.46
N PHE A 237 -17.11 -10.86 -3.61
CA PHE A 237 -16.20 -9.82 -4.09
C PHE A 237 -14.93 -10.40 -4.74
N TRP A 238 -14.45 -11.57 -4.31
CA TRP A 238 -13.31 -12.25 -4.91
C TRP A 238 -13.63 -12.67 -6.34
N ASN A 239 -14.76 -13.36 -6.52
CA ASN A 239 -15.22 -13.78 -7.85
C ASN A 239 -15.50 -12.59 -8.75
N LEU A 240 -16.08 -11.51 -8.22
CA LEU A 240 -16.28 -10.27 -8.97
C LEU A 240 -14.96 -9.64 -9.45
N TRP A 241 -13.90 -9.64 -8.64
CA TRP A 241 -12.59 -9.18 -9.10
C TRP A 241 -12.04 -10.02 -10.24
N LEU A 242 -12.13 -11.35 -10.11
CA LEU A 242 -11.68 -12.29 -11.13
C LEU A 242 -12.46 -12.16 -12.44
N ASP A 243 -13.78 -11.96 -12.36
CA ASP A 243 -14.67 -11.79 -13.51
C ASP A 243 -14.46 -10.44 -14.22
N ASN A 244 -14.03 -9.41 -13.48
CA ASN A 244 -13.87 -8.05 -13.97
C ASN A 244 -12.40 -7.61 -14.04
N ARG A 245 -11.47 -8.58 -14.10
CA ARG A 245 -10.03 -8.35 -14.10
C ARG A 245 -9.57 -7.28 -15.08
N ASP A 246 -10.18 -7.23 -16.27
CA ASP A 246 -9.83 -6.33 -17.36
C ASP A 246 -10.86 -5.22 -17.60
N ASP A 247 -11.87 -5.09 -16.73
CA ASP A 247 -12.90 -4.06 -16.81
C ASP A 247 -12.58 -2.86 -15.89
N PRO A 248 -12.14 -1.71 -16.42
CA PRO A 248 -11.92 -0.51 -15.62
C PRO A 248 -13.22 0.09 -15.09
N GLY A 249 -14.35 -0.17 -15.73
CA GLY A 249 -15.66 0.33 -15.32
C GLY A 249 -16.10 -0.26 -13.98
N PHE A 250 -15.85 -1.56 -13.78
CA PHE A 250 -16.09 -2.22 -12.50
C PHE A 250 -15.32 -1.55 -11.35
N PHE A 251 -14.04 -1.22 -11.54
CA PHE A 251 -13.20 -0.60 -10.50
C PHE A 251 -13.34 0.93 -10.40
N ALA A 252 -14.18 1.56 -11.23
CA ALA A 252 -14.24 3.01 -11.35
C ALA A 252 -14.64 3.75 -10.06
N ASN A 253 -15.25 3.08 -9.08
CA ASN A 253 -15.58 3.67 -7.77
C ASN A 253 -14.41 3.67 -6.76
N ASN A 254 -13.26 3.12 -7.13
CA ASN A 254 -12.04 3.19 -6.32
C ASN A 254 -10.81 3.72 -7.07
N ASP A 255 -10.95 4.08 -8.34
CA ASP A 255 -9.92 4.74 -9.13
C ASP A 255 -9.92 6.25 -8.86
N THR A 256 -8.86 6.71 -8.21
CA THR A 256 -8.73 8.08 -7.73
C THR A 256 -8.28 9.05 -8.81
N ALA A 257 -7.84 8.55 -9.97
CA ALA A 257 -7.38 9.39 -11.06
C ALA A 257 -8.49 10.37 -11.51
N GLY A 258 -8.09 11.63 -11.75
CA GLY A 258 -9.00 12.66 -12.29
C GLY A 258 -10.01 13.27 -11.31
N ARG A 259 -9.93 12.96 -10.01
CA ARG A 259 -10.87 13.51 -8.99
C ARG A 259 -10.20 14.33 -7.88
N TYR A 260 -8.88 14.51 -7.95
CA TYR A 260 -8.15 15.31 -6.96
C TYR A 260 -8.57 16.79 -6.94
N ASP A 261 -9.19 17.28 -8.01
CA ASP A 261 -9.77 18.62 -8.13
C ASP A 261 -10.98 18.85 -7.21
N LYS A 262 -11.53 17.80 -6.60
CA LYS A 262 -12.62 17.90 -5.62
C LYS A 262 -12.12 18.17 -4.20
N ILE A 263 -10.86 17.86 -3.91
CA ILE A 263 -10.33 17.89 -2.55
C ILE A 263 -10.12 19.35 -2.09
N ARG A 264 -10.75 19.69 -0.96
CA ARG A 264 -10.66 21.01 -0.31
C ARG A 264 -9.85 20.97 1.00
N THR A 265 -9.45 19.78 1.42
CA THR A 265 -8.99 19.47 2.76
C THR A 265 -7.47 19.45 2.83
N PRO A 266 -6.85 20.02 3.89
CA PRO A 266 -5.44 19.77 4.18
C PRO A 266 -5.23 18.30 4.56
N VAL A 267 -4.26 17.65 3.92
CA VAL A 267 -3.97 16.24 4.15
C VAL A 267 -2.52 16.06 4.57
N LEU A 268 -2.34 15.32 5.67
CA LEU A 268 -1.05 14.73 6.01
C LEU A 268 -1.00 13.33 5.37
N HIS A 269 -0.06 13.14 4.46
CA HIS A 269 0.21 11.90 3.75
C HIS A 269 1.34 11.17 4.44
N PHE A 270 1.17 9.89 4.72
CA PHE A 270 2.17 9.10 5.43
C PHE A 270 2.34 7.73 4.80
N THR A 271 3.58 7.40 4.47
CA THR A 271 3.89 6.14 3.81
C THR A 271 5.32 5.69 4.07
N GLY A 272 5.68 4.51 3.57
CA GLY A 272 7.01 3.95 3.64
C GLY A 272 7.57 3.60 2.27
N TRP A 273 8.89 3.65 2.08
CA TRP A 273 9.53 3.27 0.82
C TRP A 273 9.25 1.82 0.42
N TYR A 274 9.06 0.92 1.38
CA TYR A 274 8.75 -0.50 1.14
C TYR A 274 7.25 -0.81 1.28
N ASP A 275 6.42 0.20 1.49
CA ASP A 275 4.97 0.01 1.56
C ASP A 275 4.38 -0.22 0.17
N LEU A 276 3.49 -1.21 0.04
CA LEU A 276 2.80 -1.54 -1.21
C LEU A 276 1.89 -0.41 -1.73
N PHE A 277 1.48 0.53 -0.87
CA PHE A 277 0.66 1.68 -1.20
C PHE A 277 1.45 3.01 -1.23
N SER A 278 2.78 2.92 -1.27
CA SER A 278 3.65 4.10 -1.38
C SER A 278 3.27 5.00 -2.55
N ARG A 279 3.07 4.41 -3.73
CA ARG A 279 2.61 5.10 -4.93
C ARG A 279 1.31 5.89 -4.69
N ASN A 280 0.30 5.27 -4.07
CA ASN A 280 -0.99 5.94 -3.82
C ASN A 280 -0.84 7.17 -2.92
N SER A 281 0.03 7.12 -1.90
CA SER A 281 0.30 8.27 -1.03
C SER A 281 1.03 9.40 -1.76
N LEU A 282 2.06 9.03 -2.53
CA LEU A 282 2.87 9.97 -3.29
C LEU A 282 2.03 10.65 -4.38
N ASP A 283 1.24 9.89 -5.13
CA ASP A 283 0.34 10.40 -6.17
C ASP A 283 -0.74 11.29 -5.58
N ALA A 284 -1.33 10.94 -4.43
CA ALA A 284 -2.28 11.78 -3.74
C ALA A 284 -1.65 13.12 -3.32
N PHE A 285 -0.47 13.11 -2.69
CA PHE A 285 0.25 14.34 -2.34
C PHE A 285 0.49 15.23 -3.56
N VAL A 286 1.03 14.65 -4.64
CA VAL A 286 1.37 15.37 -5.88
C VAL A 286 0.13 15.99 -6.50
N ASN A 287 -0.91 15.17 -6.70
CA ASN A 287 -2.08 15.62 -7.44
C ASN A 287 -2.94 16.58 -6.62
N ILE A 288 -3.06 16.42 -5.30
CA ILE A 288 -3.78 17.40 -4.48
C ILE A 288 -2.99 18.71 -4.40
N SER A 289 -1.67 18.65 -4.25
CA SER A 289 -0.81 19.85 -4.25
C SER A 289 -0.95 20.67 -5.54
N ARG A 290 -1.14 20.02 -6.69
CA ARG A 290 -1.23 20.66 -8.00
C ARG A 290 -2.65 21.06 -8.38
N HIS A 291 -3.62 20.21 -8.06
CA HIS A 291 -4.96 20.29 -8.64
C HIS A 291 -6.07 20.46 -7.60
N GLY A 292 -5.77 20.40 -6.30
CA GLY A 292 -6.75 20.56 -5.23
C GLY A 292 -7.66 21.78 -5.43
N ALA A 293 -8.93 21.65 -5.06
CA ALA A 293 -10.01 22.58 -5.37
C ALA A 293 -9.75 24.02 -4.92
N THR A 294 -8.96 24.19 -3.86
CA THR A 294 -8.66 25.51 -3.27
C THR A 294 -7.15 25.69 -3.10
N GLN A 295 -6.70 26.94 -3.03
CA GLN A 295 -5.30 27.24 -2.71
C GLN A 295 -4.90 26.67 -1.34
N ALA A 296 -5.78 26.79 -0.34
CA ALA A 296 -5.55 26.24 0.99
C ALA A 296 -5.39 24.70 0.96
N ALA A 297 -6.16 23.99 0.12
CA ALA A 297 -5.97 22.56 -0.07
C ALA A 297 -4.60 22.27 -0.69
N ARG A 298 -4.22 22.98 -1.76
CA ARG A 298 -2.94 22.79 -2.46
C ARG A 298 -1.72 23.04 -1.57
N GLU A 299 -1.76 24.10 -0.76
CA GLU A 299 -0.66 24.50 0.13
C GLU A 299 -0.67 23.74 1.47
N GLY A 300 -1.82 23.22 1.88
CA GLY A 300 -2.04 22.49 3.13
C GLY A 300 -1.63 21.02 3.10
N GLN A 301 -0.97 20.55 2.04
CA GLN A 301 -0.50 19.17 1.94
C GLN A 301 0.84 18.99 2.65
N ARG A 302 0.97 17.90 3.41
CA ARG A 302 2.23 17.48 4.05
C ARG A 302 2.52 16.02 3.73
N LEU A 303 3.78 15.66 3.51
CA LEU A 303 4.19 14.29 3.19
C LEU A 303 5.28 13.83 4.14
N VAL A 304 5.11 12.64 4.72
CA VAL A 304 6.12 11.95 5.54
C VAL A 304 6.38 10.57 4.94
N VAL A 305 7.62 10.29 4.57
CA VAL A 305 8.03 9.00 4.00
C VAL A 305 9.20 8.42 4.77
N GLY A 306 8.97 7.31 5.47
CA GLY A 306 10.00 6.55 6.16
C GLY A 306 10.46 5.30 5.41
N PRO A 307 11.43 4.54 5.92
CA PRO A 307 11.91 3.31 5.30
C PRO A 307 11.08 2.08 5.75
N TRP A 308 9.76 2.25 5.81
CA TRP A 308 8.84 1.27 6.40
C TRP A 308 8.18 0.40 5.32
N GLY A 309 7.79 -0.82 5.71
CA GLY A 309 6.83 -1.65 4.97
C GLY A 309 5.40 -1.46 5.50
N HIS A 310 4.44 -2.23 5.00
CA HIS A 310 3.03 -2.08 5.40
C HIS A 310 2.75 -2.58 6.81
N VAL A 311 3.34 -3.71 7.19
CA VAL A 311 3.38 -4.22 8.57
C VAL A 311 4.78 -4.01 9.16
N THR A 312 5.02 -4.47 10.39
CA THR A 312 6.35 -4.37 11.02
C THR A 312 7.42 -4.98 10.11
N SER A 313 8.39 -4.18 9.66
CA SER A 313 9.59 -4.75 9.03
C SER A 313 10.53 -5.21 10.16
N GLY A 314 10.89 -6.50 10.18
CA GLY A 314 11.89 -7.03 11.12
C GLY A 314 13.27 -6.36 10.99
N MET A 315 13.42 -5.55 9.94
CA MET A 315 14.64 -4.88 9.51
C MET A 315 14.65 -3.38 9.85
N LEU A 316 13.65 -2.85 10.57
CA LEU A 316 13.65 -1.44 11.02
C LEU A 316 14.90 -1.10 11.86
N CYS A 317 15.51 -2.08 12.52
CA CYS A 317 16.77 -1.92 13.23
C CYS A 317 17.95 -1.50 12.33
N HIS A 318 17.86 -1.72 11.02
CA HIS A 318 18.86 -1.26 10.04
C HIS A 318 18.73 0.22 9.67
N PHE A 319 17.63 0.85 10.07
CA PHE A 319 17.35 2.27 9.85
C PHE A 319 17.30 3.00 11.19
N PRO A 320 18.46 3.43 11.73
CA PRO A 320 18.50 4.16 12.99
C PRO A 320 17.64 5.42 12.93
N ASP A 321 16.99 5.73 14.04
CA ASP A 321 16.16 6.93 14.20
C ASP A 321 15.00 7.09 13.18
N ALA A 322 14.63 5.99 12.50
CA ALA A 322 13.54 5.98 11.52
C ALA A 322 12.14 5.85 12.12
N LEU A 323 12.01 5.56 13.42
CA LEU A 323 10.71 5.40 14.07
C LEU A 323 10.12 6.74 14.49
N VAL A 324 8.83 6.90 14.21
CA VAL A 324 8.05 8.12 14.51
C VAL A 324 6.75 7.76 15.21
N ASP A 325 6.35 8.56 16.19
CA ASP A 325 5.06 8.46 16.87
C ASP A 325 3.95 9.03 15.97
N ASP A 326 3.42 8.17 15.11
CA ASP A 326 2.35 8.50 14.19
C ASP A 326 1.05 8.89 14.90
N VAL A 327 0.78 8.35 16.10
CA VAL A 327 -0.37 8.74 16.91
C VAL A 327 -0.21 10.15 17.49
N ALA A 328 0.99 10.52 17.95
CA ALA A 328 1.30 11.89 18.35
C ALA A 328 1.17 12.85 17.16
N MET A 329 1.60 12.41 15.99
CA MET A 329 1.44 13.15 14.74
C MET A 329 -0.04 13.30 14.34
N THR A 330 -0.88 12.26 14.47
CA THR A 330 -2.35 12.38 14.32
C THR A 330 -2.90 13.44 15.25
N GLY A 331 -2.51 13.39 16.53
CA GLY A 331 -2.95 14.37 17.53
C GLY A 331 -2.54 15.79 17.17
N ALA A 332 -1.30 16.01 16.75
CA ALA A 332 -0.81 17.33 16.36
C ALA A 332 -1.53 17.86 15.10
N TRP A 333 -1.77 17.00 14.11
CA TRP A 333 -2.48 17.36 12.90
C TRP A 333 -3.94 17.77 13.18
N MET A 334 -4.64 16.99 14.00
CA MET A 334 -6.01 17.31 14.41
C MET A 334 -6.07 18.57 15.28
N ASP A 335 -5.11 18.78 16.18
CA ASP A 335 -5.04 19.99 17.01
C ASP A 335 -4.92 21.25 16.15
N ARG A 336 -4.03 21.20 15.14
CA ARG A 336 -3.82 22.31 14.20
C ARG A 336 -5.11 22.70 13.49
N HIS A 337 -5.77 21.72 12.87
CA HIS A 337 -6.85 22.00 11.93
C HIS A 337 -8.25 22.05 12.55
N LEU A 338 -8.48 21.35 13.66
CA LEU A 338 -9.80 21.27 14.30
C LEU A 338 -9.90 22.13 15.57
N LEU A 339 -8.78 22.42 16.23
CA LEU A 339 -8.73 23.24 17.46
C LEU A 339 -8.00 24.57 17.27
N GLY A 340 -7.33 24.79 16.13
CA GLY A 340 -6.59 26.02 15.85
C GLY A 340 -5.33 26.19 16.72
N VAL A 341 -4.77 25.09 17.21
CA VAL A 341 -3.51 25.12 17.97
C VAL A 341 -2.37 25.43 17.01
N ALA A 342 -1.56 26.45 17.33
CA ALA A 342 -0.47 26.89 16.48
C ALA A 342 0.59 25.78 16.26
N ASP A 343 1.21 25.82 15.09
CA ASP A 343 2.24 24.85 14.70
C ASP A 343 3.46 24.90 15.62
N LYS A 344 4.07 23.72 15.81
CA LYS A 344 5.45 23.62 16.30
C LYS A 344 6.42 23.98 15.16
N ALA A 345 7.68 24.27 15.50
CA ALA A 345 8.68 24.79 14.57
C ALA A 345 9.04 23.90 13.35
N ASP A 346 8.57 22.64 13.29
CA ASP A 346 8.96 21.64 12.29
C ASP A 346 7.82 21.31 11.30
N ASP A 347 7.22 22.33 10.67
CA ASP A 347 6.17 22.17 9.64
C ASP A 347 6.76 22.07 8.23
N HIS A 348 7.41 20.93 7.92
CA HIS A 348 8.03 20.71 6.60
C HIS A 348 7.04 20.13 5.59
N ARG A 349 6.99 20.73 4.39
CA ARG A 349 6.07 20.31 3.32
C ARG A 349 6.25 18.86 2.92
N VAL A 350 7.50 18.43 2.77
CA VAL A 350 7.88 17.04 2.52
C VAL A 350 8.98 16.65 3.50
N THR A 351 8.86 15.48 4.11
CA THR A 351 9.84 14.92 5.05
C THR A 351 10.16 13.49 4.61
N LEU A 352 11.41 13.25 4.22
CA LEU A 352 11.88 11.99 3.67
C LEU A 352 12.94 11.38 4.57
N TYR A 353 12.88 10.09 4.83
CA TYR A 353 14.02 9.34 5.34
C TYR A 353 14.90 8.92 4.15
N VAL A 354 16.12 9.43 4.08
CA VAL A 354 17.07 9.06 3.03
C VAL A 354 17.82 7.81 3.51
N MET A 355 17.48 6.64 2.95
CA MET A 355 18.17 5.38 3.23
C MET A 355 19.63 5.46 2.76
N GLY A 356 20.51 4.63 3.34
CA GLY A 356 21.96 4.66 3.06
C GLY A 356 22.69 5.81 3.76
N GLU A 357 22.12 7.02 3.76
CA GLU A 357 22.51 8.11 4.66
C GLU A 357 21.92 7.90 6.06
N ASN A 358 20.73 7.28 6.13
CA ASN A 358 19.98 6.93 7.33
C ASN A 358 19.57 8.15 8.18
N ARG A 359 19.07 9.20 7.52
CA ARG A 359 18.69 10.46 8.16
C ARG A 359 17.43 11.06 7.54
N TRP A 360 16.69 11.81 8.35
CA TRP A 360 15.52 12.57 7.93
C TRP A 360 15.92 13.88 7.24
N ARG A 361 15.26 14.21 6.13
CA ARG A 361 15.49 15.40 5.33
C ARG A 361 14.19 16.10 5.01
N ALA A 362 14.17 17.43 5.20
CA ALA A 362 13.08 18.28 4.79
C ALA A 362 13.24 18.71 3.32
N GLU A 363 12.12 18.70 2.60
CA GLU A 363 12.02 19.09 1.20
C GLU A 363 10.80 19.97 0.96
N GLN A 364 10.84 20.74 -0.13
CA GLN A 364 9.75 21.64 -0.50
C GLN A 364 8.73 21.00 -1.43
N ASP A 365 9.12 19.97 -2.18
CA ASP A 365 8.24 19.34 -3.16
C ASP A 365 8.60 17.87 -3.41
N TRP A 366 7.65 17.15 -3.99
CA TRP A 366 7.84 15.80 -4.49
C TRP A 366 7.21 15.67 -5.89
N PRO A 367 7.86 14.98 -6.85
CA PRO A 367 9.26 14.55 -6.85
C PRO A 367 10.24 15.71 -6.66
N LEU A 368 11.50 15.42 -6.33
CA LEU A 368 12.52 16.46 -6.19
C LEU A 368 12.74 17.16 -7.56
N PRO A 369 12.59 18.49 -7.64
CA PRO A 369 12.61 19.20 -8.92
C PRO A 369 13.99 19.20 -9.61
N ASP A 370 15.06 18.93 -8.85
CA ASP A 370 16.44 18.94 -9.30
C ASP A 370 17.05 17.54 -9.45
N ALA A 371 16.28 16.47 -9.15
CA ALA A 371 16.68 15.11 -9.48
C ALA A 371 16.74 14.93 -11.01
N ARG A 372 17.82 14.35 -11.51
CA ARG A 372 18.10 14.20 -12.94
C ARG A 372 17.82 12.77 -13.40
N PRO A 373 16.90 12.55 -14.35
CA PRO A 373 16.73 11.24 -14.98
C PRO A 373 18.06 10.80 -15.60
N THR A 374 18.58 9.67 -15.15
CA THR A 374 19.88 9.13 -15.58
C THR A 374 19.69 7.68 -15.99
N LEU A 375 20.02 7.36 -17.25
CA LEU A 375 19.91 6.01 -17.79
C LEU A 375 21.15 5.19 -17.44
N PHE A 376 20.91 4.02 -16.87
CA PHE A 376 21.87 2.94 -16.70
C PHE A 376 21.47 1.82 -17.65
N TYR A 377 22.20 1.71 -18.75
CA TYR A 377 22.01 0.71 -19.80
C TYR A 377 22.52 -0.65 -19.34
N LEU A 378 21.79 -1.70 -19.72
CA LEU A 378 22.24 -3.09 -19.59
C LEU A 378 23.32 -3.37 -20.64
N ASP A 379 24.30 -4.17 -20.28
CA ASP A 379 25.41 -4.62 -21.14
C ASP A 379 25.85 -6.02 -20.66
N SER A 380 26.18 -6.93 -21.59
CA SER A 380 26.64 -8.29 -21.31
C SER A 380 27.22 -8.95 -22.57
N GLY A 381 28.10 -9.95 -22.39
CA GLY A 381 28.50 -10.88 -23.43
C GLY A 381 27.48 -12.00 -23.71
N GLY A 382 26.25 -11.90 -23.20
CA GLY A 382 25.18 -12.90 -23.30
C GLY A 382 25.23 -13.95 -22.18
N SER A 383 25.76 -13.59 -21.01
CA SER A 383 25.93 -14.48 -19.86
C SER A 383 25.63 -13.78 -18.53
N ALA A 384 24.62 -12.91 -18.50
CA ALA A 384 24.20 -12.20 -17.28
C ALA A 384 23.45 -13.07 -16.26
N ASN A 385 23.28 -14.38 -16.49
CA ASN A 385 22.54 -15.27 -15.59
C ASN A 385 23.22 -15.42 -14.21
N GLY A 386 22.45 -15.18 -13.14
CA GLY A 386 22.94 -15.23 -11.77
C GLY A 386 23.98 -14.16 -11.44
N ALA A 387 24.34 -14.02 -10.16
CA ALA A 387 25.25 -12.96 -9.71
C ALA A 387 26.72 -13.15 -10.12
N SER A 388 27.07 -14.33 -10.63
CA SER A 388 28.39 -14.63 -11.21
C SER A 388 28.46 -14.38 -12.72
N GLY A 389 27.35 -13.95 -13.34
CA GLY A 389 27.31 -13.57 -14.74
C GLY A 389 28.15 -12.34 -15.06
N ASP A 390 28.21 -11.99 -16.35
CA ASP A 390 28.99 -10.87 -16.87
C ASP A 390 28.19 -9.58 -17.07
N GLY A 391 26.96 -9.53 -16.55
CA GLY A 391 26.05 -8.39 -16.72
C GLY A 391 26.56 -7.12 -16.03
N LEU A 392 26.62 -6.03 -16.80
CA LEU A 392 27.06 -4.72 -16.38
C LEU A 392 25.93 -3.69 -16.51
N LEU A 393 25.99 -2.68 -15.64
CA LEU A 393 25.22 -1.44 -15.82
C LEU A 393 26.17 -0.32 -16.21
N SER A 394 25.89 0.32 -17.35
CA SER A 394 26.71 1.37 -17.95
C SER A 394 25.92 2.68 -18.11
N LEU A 395 26.58 3.82 -17.89
CA LEU A 395 26.03 5.13 -18.22
C LEU A 395 26.12 5.45 -19.73
N ALA A 396 26.99 4.74 -20.46
CA ALA A 396 27.11 4.87 -21.89
C ALA A 396 26.19 3.85 -22.58
N PRO A 397 25.43 4.27 -23.62
CA PRO A 397 24.61 3.34 -24.37
C PRO A 397 25.46 2.30 -25.10
N PRO A 398 24.92 1.09 -25.34
CA PRO A 398 25.58 0.06 -26.15
C PRO A 398 25.88 0.60 -27.54
N LYS A 399 27.08 0.32 -28.06
CA LYS A 399 27.55 0.86 -29.35
C LYS A 399 27.35 -0.11 -30.51
N ASP A 400 27.40 -1.41 -30.21
CA ASP A 400 27.34 -2.48 -31.18
C ASP A 400 26.17 -3.43 -30.88
N ASP A 401 25.96 -4.40 -31.77
CA ASP A 401 25.03 -5.49 -31.52
C ASP A 401 25.63 -6.53 -30.58
N GLU A 402 25.36 -6.36 -29.29
CA GLU A 402 25.74 -7.30 -28.23
C GLU A 402 24.83 -8.56 -28.23
N PRO A 403 25.36 -9.73 -27.85
CA PRO A 403 24.54 -10.93 -27.64
C PRO A 403 23.47 -10.67 -26.58
N ALA A 404 22.23 -11.06 -26.86
CA ALA A 404 21.14 -10.96 -25.90
C ALA A 404 21.27 -12.02 -24.78
N ASP A 405 20.84 -11.67 -23.58
CA ASP A 405 20.76 -12.60 -22.46
C ASP A 405 19.49 -13.44 -22.51
N THR A 406 19.59 -14.71 -22.12
CA THR A 406 18.48 -15.66 -22.18
C THR A 406 18.39 -16.50 -20.92
N TYR A 407 17.17 -16.79 -20.48
CA TYR A 407 16.91 -17.72 -19.38
C TYR A 407 15.67 -18.56 -19.62
N VAL A 408 15.52 -19.64 -18.85
CA VAL A 408 14.33 -20.51 -18.86
C VAL A 408 13.52 -20.18 -17.62
N SER A 409 12.27 -19.76 -17.83
CA SER A 409 11.28 -19.54 -16.77
C SER A 409 10.37 -20.75 -16.68
N ASP A 410 10.41 -21.45 -15.55
CA ASP A 410 9.49 -22.54 -15.22
C ASP A 410 8.51 -22.07 -14.14
N PRO A 411 7.22 -21.88 -14.47
CA PRO A 411 6.19 -21.51 -13.50
C PRO A 411 6.03 -22.48 -12.32
N ARG A 412 6.61 -23.69 -12.39
CA ARG A 412 6.63 -24.69 -11.30
C ARG A 412 7.77 -24.49 -10.30
N ASP A 413 8.79 -23.70 -10.68
CA ASP A 413 9.90 -23.28 -9.83
C ASP A 413 10.07 -21.76 -9.98
N PRO A 414 9.09 -20.96 -9.53
CA PRO A 414 9.16 -19.51 -9.65
C PRO A 414 10.28 -18.95 -8.75
N VAL A 415 10.83 -17.79 -9.13
CA VAL A 415 11.81 -17.06 -8.32
C VAL A 415 11.14 -16.66 -6.99
N PRO A 416 11.70 -17.09 -5.83
CA PRO A 416 11.13 -16.75 -4.54
C PRO A 416 11.20 -15.25 -4.25
N SER A 417 10.12 -14.70 -3.73
CA SER A 417 10.07 -13.33 -3.24
C SER A 417 10.96 -13.14 -2.03
N LEU A 418 11.72 -12.05 -2.04
CA LEU A 418 12.59 -11.62 -0.95
C LEU A 418 12.35 -10.13 -0.70
N GLY A 419 11.58 -9.82 0.35
CA GLY A 419 11.21 -8.45 0.70
C GLY A 419 10.29 -7.82 -0.34
N GLY A 420 10.59 -6.58 -0.74
CA GLY A 420 9.85 -5.83 -1.75
C GLY A 420 8.66 -5.07 -1.18
N HIS A 421 7.68 -4.78 -2.03
CA HIS A 421 6.51 -3.96 -1.71
C HIS A 421 5.27 -4.84 -1.57
N SER A 422 5.20 -5.61 -0.49
CA SER A 422 4.05 -6.46 -0.17
C SER A 422 3.61 -6.24 1.27
N LEU A 423 2.50 -6.88 1.66
CA LEU A 423 1.97 -6.77 3.02
C LEU A 423 3.04 -7.00 4.11
N HIS A 424 3.89 -8.02 3.91
CA HIS A 424 5.00 -8.39 4.81
C HIS A 424 6.39 -8.13 4.20
N GLY A 425 6.44 -7.22 3.22
CA GLY A 425 7.65 -6.86 2.50
C GLY A 425 8.64 -6.02 3.33
N GLY A 426 9.61 -5.43 2.64
CA GLY A 426 10.72 -4.70 3.27
C GLY A 426 12.05 -4.84 2.53
N PRO A 427 13.14 -4.33 3.12
CA PRO A 427 14.48 -4.67 2.68
C PRO A 427 14.79 -6.13 3.03
N ALA A 428 15.23 -6.90 2.05
CA ALA A 428 15.68 -8.27 2.21
C ALA A 428 16.96 -8.52 1.41
N ASP A 429 17.80 -9.39 1.94
CA ASP A 429 19.01 -9.81 1.26
C ASP A 429 18.64 -10.67 0.05
N GLN A 430 19.11 -10.30 -1.13
CA GLN A 430 18.79 -10.94 -2.40
C GLN A 430 19.73 -12.10 -2.74
N ARG A 431 20.85 -12.24 -2.00
CA ARG A 431 21.83 -13.33 -2.19
C ARG A 431 21.25 -14.75 -2.20
N PRO A 432 20.17 -15.09 -1.47
CA PRO A 432 19.56 -16.42 -1.58
C PRO A 432 19.19 -16.79 -3.02
N ASN A 433 18.86 -15.81 -3.87
CA ASN A 433 18.51 -16.05 -5.27
C ASN A 433 19.70 -15.92 -6.25
N ASP A 434 20.88 -15.45 -5.81
CA ASP A 434 22.03 -15.12 -6.68
C ASP A 434 22.54 -16.30 -7.53
N HIS A 435 22.27 -17.53 -7.12
CA HIS A 435 22.70 -18.76 -7.81
C HIS A 435 21.74 -19.21 -8.92
N ARG A 436 20.55 -18.61 -9.02
CA ARG A 436 19.52 -19.06 -9.95
C ARG A 436 19.87 -18.68 -11.38
N ALA A 437 19.63 -19.59 -12.32
CA ALA A 437 19.86 -19.37 -13.75
C ALA A 437 18.71 -18.62 -14.44
N ASP A 438 17.55 -18.51 -13.78
CA ASP A 438 16.35 -17.82 -14.27
C ASP A 438 16.23 -16.37 -13.78
N ILE A 439 17.33 -15.83 -13.24
CA ILE A 439 17.51 -14.40 -13.00
C ILE A 439 18.69 -13.89 -13.82
N LEU A 440 18.57 -12.68 -14.36
CA LEU A 440 19.65 -11.93 -14.99
C LEU A 440 20.10 -10.83 -14.04
N VAL A 441 21.41 -10.65 -13.86
CA VAL A 441 21.99 -9.70 -12.91
C VAL A 441 22.93 -8.74 -13.63
N TYR A 442 22.63 -7.45 -13.56
CA TYR A 442 23.45 -6.38 -14.13
C TYR A 442 23.93 -5.47 -13.00
N THR A 443 25.24 -5.25 -12.90
CA THR A 443 25.82 -4.48 -11.77
C THR A 443 26.81 -3.44 -12.26
N THR A 444 26.83 -2.25 -11.66
CA THR A 444 27.86 -1.25 -11.94
C THR A 444 29.24 -1.68 -11.43
N ALA A 445 30.29 -1.00 -11.88
CA ALA A 445 31.52 -0.92 -11.10
C ALA A 445 31.23 -0.37 -9.68
N ALA A 446 32.15 -0.58 -8.74
CA ALA A 446 32.06 0.06 -7.43
C ALA A 446 32.04 1.57 -7.65
N LEU A 447 31.10 2.26 -6.99
CA LEU A 447 30.94 3.70 -7.16
C LEU A 447 32.16 4.43 -6.60
N GLU A 448 32.73 5.35 -7.37
CA GLU A 448 33.91 6.13 -6.97
C GLU A 448 33.55 7.31 -6.04
N ALA A 449 32.27 7.67 -5.99
CA ALA A 449 31.68 8.70 -5.15
C ALA A 449 30.26 8.31 -4.74
N ASP A 450 29.73 8.96 -3.69
CA ASP A 450 28.35 8.75 -3.27
C ASP A 450 27.37 9.18 -4.38
N MET A 451 26.31 8.40 -4.57
CA MET A 451 25.25 8.67 -5.53
C MET A 451 23.90 8.53 -4.86
N GLU A 452 23.14 9.62 -4.83
CA GLU A 452 21.79 9.63 -4.27
C GLU A 452 20.76 9.41 -5.37
N VAL A 453 19.84 8.47 -5.15
CA VAL A 453 18.68 8.21 -5.99
C VAL A 453 17.42 8.47 -5.17
N THR A 454 16.71 9.55 -5.50
CA THR A 454 15.49 9.96 -4.80
C THR A 454 14.41 10.39 -5.80
N GLY A 455 13.37 9.58 -5.95
CA GLY A 455 12.27 9.86 -6.87
C GLY A 455 11.62 8.61 -7.48
N PRO A 456 10.69 8.78 -8.44
CA PRO A 456 10.13 7.71 -9.26
C PRO A 456 11.19 7.02 -10.13
N ILE A 457 11.05 5.71 -10.33
CA ILE A 457 11.98 4.88 -11.11
C ILE A 457 11.23 4.23 -12.27
N ARG A 458 11.88 4.11 -13.42
CA ARG A 458 11.35 3.42 -14.60
C ARG A 458 12.43 2.54 -15.21
N ALA A 459 12.05 1.40 -15.79
CA ALA A 459 12.89 0.60 -16.64
C ALA A 459 12.28 0.48 -18.05
N ILE A 460 13.14 0.39 -19.05
CA ILE A 460 12.79 0.12 -20.44
C ILE A 460 13.42 -1.23 -20.78
N LEU A 461 12.60 -2.23 -21.07
CA LEU A 461 13.09 -3.54 -21.52
C LEU A 461 12.67 -3.80 -22.96
N HIS A 462 13.61 -4.26 -23.76
CA HIS A 462 13.34 -4.90 -25.04
C HIS A 462 13.44 -6.40 -24.82
N ALA A 463 12.31 -7.11 -24.87
CA ALA A 463 12.25 -8.50 -24.47
C ALA A 463 11.42 -9.34 -25.44
N ALA A 464 11.73 -10.63 -25.53
CA ALA A 464 10.96 -11.62 -26.27
C ALA A 464 10.76 -12.88 -25.42
N SER A 465 9.59 -13.51 -25.60
CA SER A 465 9.25 -14.80 -25.00
C SER A 465 9.11 -15.85 -26.10
N SER A 466 9.44 -17.11 -25.80
CA SER A 466 9.11 -18.24 -26.66
C SER A 466 7.62 -18.62 -26.63
N SER A 467 6.83 -17.93 -25.81
CA SER A 467 5.44 -18.28 -25.51
C SER A 467 4.50 -17.09 -25.73
N ALA A 468 3.20 -17.37 -25.71
CA ALA A 468 2.15 -16.39 -26.03
C ALA A 468 1.85 -15.40 -24.88
N ASP A 469 2.46 -15.55 -23.72
CA ASP A 469 2.45 -14.58 -22.63
C ASP A 469 3.70 -14.77 -21.74
N ALA A 470 4.07 -13.74 -20.98
CA ALA A 470 5.20 -13.76 -20.04
C ALA A 470 5.09 -12.57 -19.07
N ASP A 471 5.72 -12.68 -17.91
CA ASP A 471 5.94 -11.54 -17.01
C ASP A 471 7.41 -11.12 -17.03
N TRP A 472 7.64 -9.83 -16.74
CA TRP A 472 8.95 -9.21 -16.64
C TRP A 472 9.03 -8.46 -15.33
N PHE A 473 9.84 -8.93 -14.39
CA PHE A 473 10.11 -8.27 -13.12
C PHE A 473 11.47 -7.57 -13.20
N VAL A 474 11.54 -6.35 -12.67
CA VAL A 474 12.78 -5.56 -12.56
C VAL A 474 12.95 -5.11 -11.13
N LYS A 475 14.10 -5.44 -10.54
CA LYS A 475 14.41 -5.11 -9.14
C LYS A 475 15.68 -4.25 -9.07
N LEU A 476 15.56 -3.08 -8.45
CA LEU A 476 16.70 -2.22 -8.09
C LEU A 476 17.27 -2.66 -6.73
N VAL A 477 18.59 -2.79 -6.67
CA VAL A 477 19.32 -3.37 -5.53
C VAL A 477 20.56 -2.53 -5.19
N ASP A 478 20.81 -2.34 -3.90
CA ASP A 478 22.06 -1.78 -3.35
C ASP A 478 22.99 -2.90 -2.89
N VAL A 479 24.17 -2.99 -3.52
CA VAL A 479 25.20 -3.98 -3.18
C VAL A 479 26.31 -3.32 -2.39
N PHE A 480 26.47 -3.78 -1.15
CA PHE A 480 27.45 -3.29 -0.21
C PHE A 480 28.86 -3.82 -0.55
N PRO A 481 29.93 -3.14 -0.11
CA PRO A 481 31.31 -3.59 -0.30
C PRO A 481 31.62 -4.98 0.30
N ASP A 482 30.87 -5.39 1.31
CA ASP A 482 30.98 -6.71 1.96
C ASP A 482 30.13 -7.80 1.28
N GLY A 483 29.47 -7.46 0.18
CA GLY A 483 28.65 -8.37 -0.62
C GLY A 483 27.20 -8.48 -0.19
N ARG A 484 26.75 -7.84 0.91
CA ARG A 484 25.30 -7.76 1.21
C ARG A 484 24.56 -7.07 0.06
N SER A 485 23.36 -7.55 -0.27
CA SER A 485 22.63 -7.14 -1.48
C SER A 485 21.16 -6.91 -1.13
N TYR A 486 20.72 -5.65 -0.96
CA TYR A 486 19.37 -5.34 -0.48
C TYR A 486 18.51 -4.70 -1.57
N ASN A 487 17.29 -5.21 -1.74
CA ASN A 487 16.31 -4.60 -2.66
C ASN A 487 15.90 -3.20 -2.19
N LEU A 488 15.63 -2.32 -3.16
CA LEU A 488 15.11 -0.97 -2.95
C LEU A 488 13.74 -0.79 -3.60
N ALA A 489 13.58 -1.28 -4.82
CA ALA A 489 12.33 -1.19 -5.57
C ALA A 489 12.13 -2.40 -6.48
N THR A 490 10.89 -2.87 -6.62
CA THR A 490 10.51 -3.92 -7.59
C THR A 490 9.31 -3.44 -8.41
N GLY A 491 9.41 -3.54 -9.72
CA GLY A 491 8.32 -3.26 -10.66
C GLY A 491 8.16 -4.42 -11.63
N MET A 492 7.02 -4.44 -12.31
CA MET A 492 6.70 -5.51 -13.25
C MET A 492 5.85 -5.05 -14.42
N ALA A 493 5.95 -5.79 -15.52
CA ALA A 493 5.01 -5.76 -16.62
C ALA A 493 4.59 -7.17 -17.00
N ARG A 494 3.31 -7.32 -17.34
CA ARG A 494 2.77 -8.56 -17.90
C ARG A 494 2.52 -8.41 -19.40
N GLY A 495 3.05 -9.35 -20.17
CA GLY A 495 3.14 -9.41 -21.62
C GLY A 495 1.84 -9.05 -22.34
N ARG A 496 0.75 -9.69 -21.94
CA ARG A 496 -0.58 -9.44 -22.53
C ARG A 496 -1.05 -8.00 -22.42
N TYR A 497 -0.61 -7.24 -21.41
CA TYR A 497 -1.04 -5.87 -21.15
C TYR A 497 -0.09 -4.80 -21.70
N ARG A 498 0.97 -5.19 -22.42
CA ARG A 498 2.04 -4.28 -22.88
C ARG A 498 1.57 -3.08 -23.72
N LYS A 499 0.43 -3.21 -24.41
CA LYS A 499 -0.18 -2.13 -25.21
C LYS A 499 -1.42 -1.52 -24.57
N SER A 500 -2.17 -2.32 -23.80
CA SER A 500 -3.41 -1.89 -23.15
C SER A 500 -3.71 -2.75 -21.94
N ARG A 501 -4.04 -2.12 -20.82
CA ARG A 501 -4.52 -2.78 -19.61
C ARG A 501 -5.94 -3.35 -19.76
N THR A 502 -6.74 -2.83 -20.69
CA THR A 502 -8.17 -3.17 -20.87
C THR A 502 -8.44 -4.07 -22.08
N ALA A 503 -7.44 -4.26 -22.94
CA ALA A 503 -7.53 -5.07 -24.15
C ALA A 503 -6.28 -5.96 -24.25
N PRO A 504 -6.18 -7.02 -23.43
CA PRO A 504 -5.03 -7.91 -23.47
C PRO A 504 -4.91 -8.60 -24.83
N GLU A 505 -3.68 -8.72 -25.32
CA GLU A 505 -3.39 -9.43 -26.57
C GLU A 505 -2.19 -10.37 -26.41
N ALA A 506 -2.26 -11.54 -27.04
CA ALA A 506 -1.18 -12.51 -27.00
C ALA A 506 0.15 -11.93 -27.53
N LEU A 507 1.26 -12.36 -26.94
CA LEU A 507 2.58 -12.19 -27.52
C LEU A 507 2.71 -13.06 -28.77
N THR A 508 3.47 -12.59 -29.75
CA THR A 508 3.93 -13.44 -30.84
C THR A 508 5.28 -14.04 -30.44
N PRO A 509 5.40 -15.37 -30.27
CA PRO A 509 6.64 -16.02 -29.86
C PRO A 509 7.86 -15.57 -30.68
N GLY A 510 8.94 -15.21 -29.99
CA GLY A 510 10.20 -14.75 -30.59
C GLY A 510 10.20 -13.31 -31.10
N THR A 511 9.06 -12.60 -31.03
CA THR A 511 9.00 -11.17 -31.41
C THR A 511 9.52 -10.30 -30.27
N ILE A 512 10.38 -9.34 -30.60
CA ILE A 512 10.90 -8.37 -29.64
C ILE A 512 9.86 -7.28 -29.43
N GLU A 513 9.47 -7.07 -28.18
CA GLU A 513 8.52 -6.05 -27.74
C GLU A 513 9.23 -5.11 -26.75
N GLN A 514 8.79 -3.85 -26.69
CA GLN A 514 9.26 -2.89 -25.70
C GLN A 514 8.28 -2.84 -24.52
N TYR A 515 8.83 -2.85 -23.30
CA TYR A 515 8.10 -2.73 -22.05
C TYR A 515 8.62 -1.53 -21.28
N GLU A 516 7.72 -0.61 -20.94
CA GLU A 516 7.99 0.42 -19.94
C GLU A 516 7.47 -0.08 -18.60
N ILE A 517 8.40 -0.30 -17.66
CA ILE A 517 8.12 -0.88 -16.35
C ILE A 517 8.34 0.21 -15.32
N GLU A 518 7.27 0.65 -14.68
CA GLU A 518 7.40 1.58 -13.56
C GLU A 518 7.73 0.81 -12.27
N LEU A 519 8.67 1.32 -11.50
CA LEU A 519 9.04 0.80 -10.18
C LEU A 519 8.55 1.78 -9.11
N PRO A 520 8.19 1.32 -7.90
CA PRO A 520 7.94 2.20 -6.77
C PRO A 520 9.12 3.14 -6.52
N ALA A 521 8.80 4.36 -6.10
CA ALA A 521 9.82 5.36 -5.81
C ALA A 521 10.66 4.96 -4.59
N THR A 522 11.90 5.45 -4.54
CA THR A 522 12.80 5.24 -3.40
C THR A 522 13.53 6.54 -3.04
N SER A 523 14.23 6.51 -1.91
CA SER A 523 15.20 7.53 -1.52
C SER A 523 16.40 6.85 -0.85
N ASN A 524 17.45 6.58 -1.62
CA ASN A 524 18.65 5.87 -1.16
C ASN A 524 19.93 6.60 -1.58
N LEU A 525 20.89 6.71 -0.66
CA LEU A 525 22.27 7.08 -0.94
C LEU A 525 23.11 5.81 -1.11
N PHE A 526 23.47 5.49 -2.34
CA PHE A 526 24.50 4.50 -2.62
C PHE A 526 25.85 5.11 -2.27
N ARG A 527 26.50 4.62 -1.22
CA ARG A 527 27.80 5.17 -0.79
C ARG A 527 28.91 4.78 -1.74
N LYS A 528 29.99 5.55 -1.74
CA LYS A 528 31.26 5.16 -2.36
C LYS A 528 31.62 3.72 -1.99
N GLY A 529 31.98 2.93 -3.01
CA GLY A 529 32.29 1.50 -2.89
C GLY A 529 31.08 0.57 -3.02
N HIS A 530 29.86 1.07 -2.86
CA HIS A 530 28.65 0.30 -3.18
C HIS A 530 28.51 0.14 -4.70
N ARG A 531 27.55 -0.68 -5.12
CA ARG A 531 27.19 -0.84 -6.54
C ARG A 531 25.68 -0.75 -6.69
N VAL A 532 25.25 -0.20 -7.82
CA VAL A 532 23.87 -0.31 -8.27
C VAL A 532 23.72 -1.63 -9.00
N ARG A 533 22.71 -2.41 -8.64
CA ARG A 533 22.38 -3.67 -9.30
C ARG A 533 20.93 -3.67 -9.76
N VAL A 534 20.70 -4.24 -10.94
CA VAL A 534 19.39 -4.56 -11.48
C VAL A 534 19.29 -6.07 -11.63
N ILE A 535 18.21 -6.65 -11.12
CA ILE A 535 17.86 -8.06 -11.31
C ILE A 535 16.61 -8.14 -12.19
N ILE A 536 16.64 -8.98 -13.22
CA ILE A 536 15.50 -9.27 -14.10
C ILE A 536 15.09 -10.73 -13.97
N SER A 537 13.79 -11.00 -13.87
CA SER A 537 13.22 -12.35 -13.86
C SER A 537 11.83 -12.35 -14.52
N SER A 538 11.20 -13.52 -14.59
CA SER A 538 9.80 -13.68 -15.03
C SER A 538 8.84 -14.15 -13.94
N SER A 539 9.27 -14.05 -12.68
CA SER A 539 8.43 -14.31 -11.50
C SER A 539 8.99 -13.62 -10.25
N ASP A 540 8.10 -13.35 -9.30
CA ASP A 540 8.40 -12.90 -7.92
C ASP A 540 7.29 -13.46 -7.01
N TYR A 541 7.42 -14.74 -6.64
CA TYR A 541 6.37 -15.48 -5.91
C TYR A 541 6.76 -15.69 -4.44
N PRO A 542 5.89 -15.40 -3.46
CA PRO A 542 4.45 -15.24 -3.64
C PRO A 542 3.91 -13.79 -3.64
N ASN A 543 4.77 -12.78 -3.70
CA ASN A 543 4.30 -11.39 -3.76
C ASN A 543 3.41 -11.10 -4.99
N SER A 544 3.55 -11.88 -6.05
CA SER A 544 2.75 -11.77 -7.29
C SER A 544 2.23 -13.12 -7.73
N GLU A 545 1.06 -13.13 -8.39
CA GLU A 545 0.56 -14.35 -9.03
C GLU A 545 1.52 -14.81 -10.16
N ILE A 546 1.51 -16.12 -10.45
CA ILE A 546 2.38 -16.71 -11.46
C ILE A 546 1.71 -16.60 -12.84
N ASN A 547 2.46 -16.17 -13.87
CA ASN A 547 2.00 -16.24 -15.24
C ASN A 547 2.07 -17.70 -15.75
N PRO A 548 0.98 -18.28 -16.29
CA PRO A 548 1.01 -19.61 -16.92
C PRO A 548 1.93 -19.70 -18.15
N GLN A 549 2.39 -18.55 -18.64
CA GLN A 549 3.16 -18.32 -19.86
C GLN A 549 2.38 -18.67 -21.14
N CYS A 550 1.06 -18.73 -21.07
CA CYS A 550 0.16 -18.94 -22.19
C CYS A 550 -0.99 -17.91 -22.15
N PHE A 551 -1.60 -17.63 -23.31
CA PHE A 551 -2.68 -16.66 -23.41
C PHE A 551 -4.04 -17.34 -23.12
N ILE A 552 -4.35 -17.48 -21.84
CA ILE A 552 -5.59 -18.08 -21.31
C ILE A 552 -6.24 -17.17 -20.27
N ASP A 553 -7.45 -17.53 -19.80
CA ASP A 553 -8.04 -16.92 -18.61
C ASP A 553 -7.17 -17.22 -17.38
N LEU A 554 -6.52 -16.18 -16.83
CA LEU A 554 -5.64 -16.30 -15.66
C LEU A 554 -6.40 -16.76 -14.41
N SER A 555 -7.67 -16.37 -14.30
CA SER A 555 -8.49 -16.69 -13.13
C SER A 555 -8.85 -18.18 -13.09
N ALA A 556 -8.95 -18.82 -14.25
CA ALA A 556 -9.28 -20.23 -14.40
C ALA A 556 -8.07 -21.14 -14.65
N ALA A 557 -6.86 -20.58 -14.74
CA ALA A 557 -5.65 -21.34 -15.02
C ALA A 557 -5.40 -22.40 -13.94
N THR A 558 -5.14 -23.63 -14.38
CA THR A 558 -4.82 -24.78 -13.55
C THR A 558 -3.33 -25.11 -13.63
N PRO A 559 -2.77 -25.92 -12.71
CA PRO A 559 -1.36 -26.32 -12.78
C PRO A 559 -0.94 -27.00 -14.10
N ASP A 560 -1.88 -27.61 -14.83
CA ASP A 560 -1.62 -28.27 -16.11
C ASP A 560 -1.42 -27.26 -17.26
N ASP A 561 -1.94 -26.04 -17.12
CA ASP A 561 -1.80 -24.98 -18.13
C ASP A 561 -0.41 -24.31 -18.13
N TYR A 562 0.35 -24.51 -17.05
CA TYR A 562 1.61 -23.83 -16.80
C TYR A 562 2.69 -24.42 -17.71
N GLN A 563 3.20 -23.64 -18.65
CA GLN A 563 4.22 -24.10 -19.58
C GLN A 563 5.56 -23.44 -19.33
N VAL A 564 6.65 -24.14 -19.57
CA VAL A 564 8.01 -23.59 -19.52
C VAL A 564 8.23 -22.68 -20.74
N ALA A 565 8.92 -21.55 -20.55
CA ALA A 565 9.20 -20.60 -21.61
C ALA A 565 10.64 -20.11 -21.54
N ARG A 566 11.23 -19.87 -22.70
CA ARG A 566 12.51 -19.19 -22.82
C ARG A 566 12.26 -17.70 -22.96
N GLN A 567 12.95 -16.93 -22.14
CA GLN A 567 12.85 -15.49 -22.07
C GLN A 567 14.18 -14.89 -22.53
N THR A 568 14.13 -13.80 -23.28
CA THR A 568 15.31 -13.15 -23.84
C THR A 568 15.24 -11.64 -23.65
N ILE A 569 16.29 -11.04 -23.09
CA ILE A 569 16.45 -9.59 -22.89
C ILE A 569 17.49 -9.05 -23.87
N TYR A 570 17.11 -8.04 -24.65
CA TYR A 570 17.97 -7.40 -25.64
C TYR A 570 18.51 -6.08 -25.10
N HIS A 571 19.79 -5.82 -25.33
CA HIS A 571 20.47 -4.61 -24.88
C HIS A 571 21.51 -4.11 -25.89
N HIS A 572 21.23 -4.25 -27.18
CA HIS A 572 22.11 -3.74 -28.25
C HIS A 572 21.74 -2.33 -28.71
N ALA A 573 22.59 -1.71 -29.54
CA ALA A 573 22.50 -0.31 -29.95
C ALA A 573 21.11 0.16 -30.45
N ALA A 574 20.41 -0.65 -31.24
CA ALA A 574 19.07 -0.30 -31.75
C ALA A 574 17.94 -0.47 -30.74
N ARG A 575 18.17 -1.23 -29.65
CA ARG A 575 17.18 -1.64 -28.65
C ARG A 575 17.82 -1.64 -27.26
N PRO A 576 18.23 -0.46 -26.75
CA PRO A 576 18.94 -0.38 -25.49
C PRO A 576 17.95 -0.56 -24.32
N SER A 577 18.03 -1.70 -23.62
CA SER A 577 17.36 -1.86 -22.33
C SER A 577 18.11 -1.08 -21.25
N ALA A 578 17.38 -0.43 -20.35
CA ALA A 578 17.96 0.43 -19.33
C ALA A 578 17.04 0.60 -18.11
N ILE A 579 17.62 0.97 -16.98
CA ILE A 579 16.90 1.55 -15.85
C ILE A 579 17.18 3.06 -15.78
N GLU A 580 16.13 3.86 -15.62
CA GLU A 580 16.18 5.31 -15.44
C GLU A 580 16.06 5.62 -13.95
N LEU A 581 17.12 6.20 -13.39
CA LEU A 581 17.20 6.55 -11.98
C LEU A 581 17.17 8.08 -11.77
N PRO A 582 16.40 8.59 -10.80
CA PRO A 582 16.36 10.01 -10.45
C PRO A 582 17.57 10.40 -9.58
N VAL A 583 18.71 10.67 -10.22
CA VAL A 583 19.97 10.97 -9.53
C VAL A 583 19.95 12.42 -9.01
N VAL A 584 20.13 12.58 -7.71
CA VAL A 584 20.17 13.91 -7.08
C VAL A 584 21.58 14.49 -7.21
N PRO A 585 21.74 15.75 -7.67
CA PRO A 585 23.05 16.39 -7.80
C PRO A 585 23.85 16.36 -6.49
N ALA A 586 25.13 16.00 -6.57
CA ALA A 586 25.99 15.87 -5.39
C ALA A 586 26.16 17.19 -4.62
N ASP A 587 26.24 18.31 -5.35
CA ASP A 587 26.40 19.68 -4.86
C ASP A 587 25.11 20.31 -4.33
N ARG A 588 23.98 19.59 -4.40
CA ARG A 588 22.70 20.04 -3.87
C ARG A 588 22.76 20.24 -2.35
N ALA A 589 22.31 21.40 -1.88
CA ALA A 589 22.13 21.67 -0.46
C ALA A 589 21.04 20.77 0.13
N ARG A 590 21.29 20.18 1.30
CA ARG A 590 20.39 19.25 1.98
C ARG A 590 20.02 19.80 3.35
N HIS A 591 18.71 19.91 3.62
CA HIS A 591 18.21 20.33 4.93
C HIS A 591 17.91 19.09 5.78
N TRP A 592 18.95 18.58 6.44
CA TRP A 592 18.81 17.48 7.40
C TRP A 592 18.10 17.97 8.65
N ILE A 593 17.19 17.14 9.16
CA ILE A 593 16.38 17.44 10.34
C ILE A 593 16.48 16.30 11.34
N ASP A 594 16.12 16.59 12.59
CA ASP A 594 15.91 15.55 13.60
C ASP A 594 14.69 14.68 13.24
N PRO A 595 14.58 13.47 13.81
CA PRO A 595 13.42 12.61 13.57
C PRO A 595 12.10 13.32 13.90
N PRO A 596 11.16 13.42 12.95
CA PRO A 596 9.88 14.07 13.20
C PRO A 596 9.07 13.22 14.17
N PHE A 597 8.54 13.81 15.24
CA PHE A 597 7.76 13.10 16.26
C PHE A 597 8.47 11.83 16.77
N PRO A 598 9.64 11.94 17.43
CA PRO A 598 10.44 10.77 17.80
C PRO A 598 9.65 9.84 18.75
N SER A 599 9.71 8.56 18.46
CA SER A 599 8.84 7.53 19.06
C SER A 599 9.14 7.16 20.52
N GLY A 600 10.09 7.85 21.16
CA GLY A 600 10.67 7.49 22.47
C GLY A 600 11.31 6.08 22.49
N PRO A 601 11.88 5.65 23.63
CA PRO A 601 12.46 4.30 23.77
C PRO A 601 11.43 3.17 23.61
N SER A 602 10.16 3.46 23.92
CA SER A 602 9.03 2.54 23.72
C SER A 602 8.68 2.34 22.25
N GLY A 603 9.16 3.22 21.36
CA GLY A 603 8.97 3.19 19.92
C GLY A 603 7.52 3.01 19.50
N ARG A 604 6.75 4.09 19.40
CA ARG A 604 5.48 4.10 18.65
C ARG A 604 5.70 4.15 17.13
N PHE A 605 4.87 3.40 16.41
CA PHE A 605 4.68 3.35 14.95
C PHE A 605 3.40 2.48 14.73
N TYR A 606 2.56 2.76 13.72
CA TYR A 606 1.21 2.14 13.59
C TYR A 606 1.17 0.60 13.58
N THR A 607 2.31 -0.06 13.39
CA THR A 607 2.44 -1.52 13.36
C THR A 607 2.80 -2.13 14.73
N ARG A 608 3.04 -1.31 15.76
CA ARG A 608 3.36 -1.80 17.12
C ARG A 608 2.10 -1.81 18.01
N PRO A 609 1.80 -2.96 18.67
CA PRO A 609 0.68 -3.05 19.59
C PRO A 609 0.78 -2.03 20.72
N LEU A 610 -0.37 -1.55 21.18
CA LEU A 610 -0.41 -0.65 22.32
C LEU A 610 -0.34 -1.39 23.66
N PRO A 611 0.26 -0.77 24.69
CA PRO A 611 0.08 -1.24 26.06
C PRO A 611 -1.40 -1.20 26.45
N VAL A 612 -1.80 -2.14 27.32
CA VAL A 612 -3.13 -2.12 27.93
C VAL A 612 -3.33 -0.79 28.65
N GLU A 613 -4.47 -0.13 28.41
CA GLU A 613 -4.76 1.16 29.03
C GLU A 613 -4.91 1.05 30.54
N GLU A 614 -4.30 1.99 31.25
CA GLU A 614 -4.46 2.12 32.70
C GLU A 614 -5.91 2.49 33.11
N LEU A 615 -6.64 3.19 32.24
CA LEU A 615 -8.03 3.61 32.45
C LEU A 615 -8.90 3.30 31.23
N PRO A 616 -9.51 2.11 31.15
CA PRO A 616 -10.32 1.73 29.99
C PRO A 616 -11.60 2.59 29.88
N PRO A 617 -12.17 2.72 28.66
CA PRO A 617 -13.44 3.40 28.46
C PRO A 617 -14.58 2.77 29.28
N VAL A 618 -15.46 3.63 29.80
CA VAL A 618 -16.68 3.22 30.51
C VAL A 618 -17.83 3.16 29.52
N GLU A 619 -18.54 2.04 29.47
CA GLU A 619 -19.69 1.89 28.58
C GLU A 619 -20.84 2.79 29.01
N MET A 620 -21.47 3.44 28.03
CA MET A 620 -22.56 4.38 28.24
C MET A 620 -23.74 4.06 27.31
N PRO A 621 -24.97 3.99 27.84
CA PRO A 621 -26.16 3.77 27.04
C PRO A 621 -26.52 5.01 26.18
N ARG A 622 -27.22 4.77 25.08
CA ARG A 622 -27.53 5.80 24.06
C ARG A 622 -28.39 6.94 24.58
N ASP A 623 -29.31 6.66 25.49
CA ASP A 623 -30.19 7.64 26.13
C ASP A 623 -29.44 8.67 26.98
N ARG A 624 -28.18 8.40 27.32
CA ARG A 624 -27.28 9.32 28.04
C ARG A 624 -26.39 10.16 27.12
N LEU A 625 -26.50 10.01 25.80
CA LEU A 625 -25.87 10.95 24.87
C LEU A 625 -26.51 12.34 25.02
N PRO A 626 -25.76 13.43 24.79
CA PRO A 626 -26.33 14.78 24.73
C PRO A 626 -27.55 14.82 23.80
N GLN A 627 -28.65 15.45 24.22
CA GLN A 627 -29.94 15.40 23.50
C GLN A 627 -30.30 16.67 22.72
N GLY A 628 -29.46 17.72 22.78
CA GLY A 628 -29.63 18.95 22.00
C GLY A 628 -30.47 20.02 22.67
#